data_AF-A0A963RM16-F1
#
_entry.id   AF-A0A963RM16-F1
#
_cell.length_a   1.000
_cell.length_b   1.000
_cell.length_c   1.000
_cell.angle_alpha   90.00
_cell.angle_beta   90.00
_cell.angle_gamma   90.00
#
_symmetry.space_group_name_H-M   'P 1'
#
loop_
_entity.id
_entity.type
_entity.pdbx_description
1 polymer ?
#
loop_
_entity_poly.entity_id
_entity_poly.type
_entity_poly.pdbx_seq_one_letter_code
_entity_poly.pdbx_strand_id
1 'polypeptide(L)'
;MTGSNFAFLAADWPDLHAEALRAEQAALTDPRTACFYARRTLELTVAWLFQAEGGRGGALRLPYKADLAAFLAEPSLRQLVGPALLAKMDVIR
;
A
#
# COMPACT_ATOMS: atom_id res chain seq x y z
N MET A 1 20.45 -17.29 4.20
CA MET A 1 19.52 -16.36 3.55
C MET A 1 18.22 -16.41 4.33
N THR A 2 18.00 -15.48 5.26
CA THR A 2 16.70 -15.34 5.92
C THR A 2 15.73 -14.80 4.88
N GLY A 3 14.71 -15.59 4.54
CA GLY A 3 13.65 -15.16 3.64
C GLY A 3 12.89 -13.99 4.26
N SER A 4 12.64 -12.93 3.48
CA SER A 4 11.75 -11.83 3.85
C SER A 4 10.29 -12.28 3.71
N ASN A 5 9.41 -11.80 4.59
CA ASN A 5 7.95 -11.98 4.43
C ASN A 5 7.42 -11.36 3.13
N PHE A 6 8.18 -10.43 2.53
CA PHE A 6 7.81 -9.70 1.33
C PHE A 6 8.56 -10.13 0.07
N ALA A 7 9.31 -11.24 0.12
CA ALA A 7 10.10 -11.72 -1.02
C ALA A 7 9.27 -11.96 -2.29
N PHE A 8 7.97 -12.25 -2.17
CA PHE A 8 7.05 -12.43 -3.29
C PHE A 8 6.86 -11.16 -4.14
N LEU A 9 7.09 -9.98 -3.57
CA LEU A 9 6.98 -8.71 -4.30
C LEU A 9 8.16 -8.46 -5.24
N ALA A 10 9.30 -9.12 -5.03
CA ALA A 10 10.54 -8.78 -5.72
C ALA A 10 10.49 -8.98 -7.24
N ALA A 11 9.68 -9.91 -7.73
CA ALA A 11 9.58 -10.21 -9.16
C ALA A 11 8.77 -9.17 -9.93
N ASP A 12 7.60 -8.80 -9.40
CA ASP A 12 6.62 -7.98 -10.11
C ASP A 12 6.60 -6.51 -9.64
N TRP A 13 7.02 -6.25 -8.39
CA TRP A 13 6.98 -4.92 -7.76
C TRP A 13 8.27 -4.62 -6.95
N PRO A 14 9.43 -4.48 -7.61
CA PRO A 14 10.71 -4.26 -6.93
C PRO A 14 10.74 -3.00 -6.06
N ASP A 15 10.06 -1.92 -6.47
CA ASP A 15 9.98 -0.68 -5.68
C ASP A 15 9.16 -0.86 -4.39
N LEU A 16 8.05 -1.62 -4.45
CA LEU A 16 7.26 -1.97 -3.27
C LEU A 16 8.06 -2.89 -2.35
N HIS A 17 8.77 -3.86 -2.92
CA HIS A 17 9.62 -4.77 -2.17
C HIS A 17 10.69 -4.03 -1.36
N ALA A 18 11.34 -3.02 -1.95
CA ALA A 18 12.36 -2.23 -1.26
C ALA A 18 11.82 -1.51 -0.02
N GLU A 19 10.64 -0.88 -0.12
CA GLU A 19 10.04 -0.17 1.01
C GLU A 19 9.45 -1.13 2.06
N ALA A 20 8.85 -2.24 1.62
CA ALA A 20 8.34 -3.28 2.51
C ALA A 20 9.46 -3.94 3.33
N LEU A 21 10.62 -4.18 2.69
CA LEU A 21 11.80 -4.73 3.37
C LEU A 21 12.33 -3.79 4.45
N ARG A 22 12.34 -2.47 4.19
CA ARG A 22 12.74 -1.48 5.20
C ARG A 22 11.76 -1.44 6.38
N ALA A 23 10.46 -1.55 6.11
CA ALA A 23 9.45 -1.64 7.16
C ALA A 23 9.65 -2.91 8.02
N GLU A 24 9.89 -4.06 7.37
CA GLU A 24 10.16 -5.34 8.05
C GLU A 24 11.41 -5.28 8.94
N GLN A 25 12.51 -4.75 8.42
CA GLN A 25 13.76 -4.63 9.17
C GLN A 25 13.62 -3.71 10.38
N ALA A 26 12.90 -2.59 10.23
CA ALA A 26 12.68 -1.64 11.30
C ALA A 26 11.67 -2.11 12.36
N ALA A 27 10.81 -3.09 12.05
CA ALA A 27 9.71 -3.53 12.91
C ALA A 27 10.16 -3.97 14.32
N LEU A 28 11.37 -4.51 14.45
CA LEU A 28 11.94 -4.97 15.72
C LEU A 28 12.84 -3.93 16.41
N THR A 29 13.31 -2.91 15.70
CA THR A 29 14.35 -2.00 16.19
C THR A 29 13.83 -0.58 16.42
N ASP A 30 12.98 -0.07 15.53
CA ASP A 30 12.42 1.28 15.62
C ASP A 30 10.99 1.31 15.03
N PRO A 31 9.97 1.34 15.90
CA PRO A 31 8.58 1.33 15.46
C PRO A 31 8.18 2.59 14.67
N ARG A 32 8.83 3.74 14.88
CA ARG A 32 8.51 4.96 14.13
C ARG A 32 9.00 4.85 12.69
N THR A 33 10.23 4.39 12.52
CA THR A 33 10.81 4.12 11.20
C THR A 33 10.04 3.02 10.47
N ALA A 34 9.62 1.97 11.18
CA ALA A 34 8.78 0.91 10.62
C ALA A 34 7.45 1.45 10.09
N CYS A 35 6.76 2.29 10.89
CA CYS A 35 5.49 2.90 10.49
C CYS A 35 5.65 3.83 9.28
N PHE A 36 6.72 4.62 9.23
CA PHE A 36 7.02 5.49 8.08
C PHE A 36 7.15 4.69 6.78
N TYR A 37 7.95 3.62 6.78
CA TYR A 37 8.12 2.77 5.60
C TYR A 37 6.86 1.95 5.27
N ALA A 38 6.10 1.53 6.26
CA ALA A 38 4.81 0.88 6.04
C ALA A 38 3.83 1.83 5.32
N ARG A 39 3.76 3.10 5.75
CA ARG A 39 2.96 4.13 5.08
C ARG A 39 3.45 4.37 3.66
N ARG A 40 4.75 4.53 3.46
CA ARG A 40 5.34 4.72 2.13
C ARG A 40 5.01 3.56 1.18
N THR A 41 5.09 2.33 1.68
CA THR A 41 4.71 1.13 0.93
C THR A 41 3.22 1.16 0.56
N LEU A 42 2.35 1.55 1.49
CA LEU A 42 0.92 1.68 1.24
C LEU A 42 0.61 2.76 0.18
N GLU A 43 1.25 3.92 0.26
CA GLU A 43 1.12 5.01 -0.74
C GLU A 43 1.44 4.53 -2.15
N LEU A 44 2.58 3.85 -2.32
CA LEU A 44 3.00 3.32 -3.62
C LEU A 44 2.05 2.22 -4.09
N THR A 45 1.63 1.32 -3.21
CA THR A 45 0.73 0.20 -3.55
C THR A 45 -0.60 0.71 -4.05
N VAL A 46 -1.20 1.67 -3.34
CA VAL A 46 -2.50 2.24 -3.71
C VAL A 46 -2.38 3.06 -5.00
N ALA A 47 -1.34 3.87 -5.15
CA ALA A 47 -1.12 4.62 -6.39
C ALA A 47 -0.99 3.67 -7.60
N TRP A 48 -0.22 2.59 -7.47
CA TRP A 48 -0.10 1.57 -8.51
C TRP A 48 -1.44 0.89 -8.80
N LEU A 49 -2.20 0.52 -7.78
CA LEU A 49 -3.49 -0.16 -7.94
C LEU A 49 -4.48 0.71 -8.73
N PHE A 50 -4.56 2.00 -8.44
CA PHE A 50 -5.40 2.94 -9.20
C PHE A 50 -4.89 3.22 -10.61
N GLN A 51 -3.60 3.04 -10.88
CA GLN A 51 -3.06 3.11 -12.25
C GLN A 51 -3.38 1.84 -13.05
N ALA A 52 -3.28 0.66 -12.42
CA ALA A 52 -3.55 -0.63 -13.05
C ALA A 52 -5.05 -0.84 -13.33
N GLU A 53 -5.90 -0.51 -12.35
CA GLU A 53 -7.35 -0.76 -12.38
C GLU A 53 -8.19 0.51 -12.58
N GLY A 54 -7.54 1.64 -12.92
CA GLY A 54 -8.22 2.91 -13.18
C GLY A 54 -8.64 3.08 -14.63
N GLY A 55 -9.77 3.77 -14.86
CA GLY A 55 -10.16 4.29 -16.17
C GLY A 55 -11.40 3.63 -16.80
N ARG A 56 -11.50 3.67 -18.13
CA ARG A 56 -12.65 3.16 -18.89
C ARG A 56 -12.60 1.62 -18.98
N GLY A 57 -13.03 0.96 -17.90
CA GLY A 57 -13.19 -0.50 -17.85
C GLY A 57 -12.64 -1.15 -16.58
N GLY A 58 -11.85 -0.42 -15.80
CA GLY A 58 -11.32 -0.90 -14.52
C GLY A 58 -12.31 -0.73 -13.36
N ALA A 59 -12.10 -1.50 -12.29
CA ALA A 59 -12.97 -1.49 -11.12
C ALA A 59 -12.79 -0.23 -10.24
N LEU A 60 -11.69 0.52 -10.42
CA LEU A 60 -11.35 1.65 -9.58
C LEU A 60 -11.58 3.02 -10.25
N ARG A 61 -12.14 3.95 -9.47
CA ARG A 61 -12.42 5.33 -9.91
C ARG A 61 -11.39 6.28 -9.34
N LEU A 62 -10.65 6.98 -10.18
CA LEU A 62 -9.64 7.93 -9.71
C LEU A 62 -10.27 9.02 -8.82
N PRO A 63 -9.71 9.28 -7.62
CA PRO A 63 -10.19 10.34 -6.75
C PRO A 63 -9.84 11.73 -7.29
N TYR A 64 -10.51 12.76 -6.76
CA TYR A 64 -10.26 14.17 -7.14
C TYR A 64 -8.82 14.62 -6.89
N LYS A 65 -8.16 14.06 -5.87
CA LYS A 65 -6.78 14.36 -5.50
C LYS A 65 -5.98 13.07 -5.40
N ALA A 66 -4.75 13.07 -5.92
CA ALA A 66 -3.85 11.93 -5.87
C ALA A 66 -3.03 11.93 -4.56
N ASP A 67 -3.70 11.83 -3.41
CA ASP A 67 -3.04 11.58 -2.13
C ASP A 67 -3.64 10.36 -1.42
N LEU A 68 -2.90 9.83 -0.43
CA LEU A 68 -3.30 8.60 0.26
C LEU A 68 -4.70 8.71 0.86
N ALA A 69 -5.03 9.85 1.47
CA ALA A 69 -6.32 10.03 2.13
C ALA A 69 -7.47 9.98 1.12
N ALA A 70 -7.31 10.63 -0.02
CA ALA A 70 -8.28 10.65 -1.10
C ALA A 70 -8.46 9.26 -1.75
N PHE A 71 -7.37 8.51 -1.94
CA PHE A 71 -7.47 7.14 -2.43
C PHE A 71 -8.18 6.21 -1.42
N LEU A 72 -7.80 6.25 -0.13
CA LEU A 72 -8.45 5.43 0.91
C LEU A 72 -9.91 5.83 1.20
N ALA A 73 -10.27 7.08 0.89
CA ALA A 73 -11.63 7.57 0.99
C ALA A 73 -12.52 7.13 -0.18
N GLU A 74 -11.93 6.66 -1.27
CA GLU A 74 -12.65 6.41 -2.51
C GLU A 74 -13.55 5.16 -2.38
N PRO A 75 -14.86 5.27 -2.72
CA PRO A 75 -15.81 4.17 -2.54
C PRO A 75 -15.47 2.85 -3.26
N SER A 76 -14.97 2.90 -4.50
CA SER A 76 -14.62 1.70 -5.26
C SER A 76 -13.46 0.93 -4.63
N LEU A 77 -12.45 1.62 -4.07
CA LEU A 77 -11.40 0.95 -3.30
C LEU A 77 -11.98 0.31 -2.03
N ARG A 78 -12.82 1.03 -1.28
CA ARG A 78 -13.42 0.50 -0.05
C ARG A 78 -14.26 -0.74 -0.31
N GLN A 79 -14.96 -0.79 -1.44
CA GLN A 79 -15.71 -1.97 -1.88
C GLN A 79 -14.80 -3.13 -2.27
N LEU A 80 -13.68 -2.84 -2.95
CA LEU A 80 -12.70 -3.84 -3.38
C LEU A 80 -11.98 -4.52 -2.20
N VAL A 81 -11.47 -3.73 -1.25
CA VAL A 81 -10.62 -4.24 -0.16
C VAL A 81 -11.42 -4.72 1.06
N GLY A 82 -12.63 -4.18 1.25
CA GLY A 82 -13.48 -4.48 2.38
C GLY A 82 -13.02 -3.85 3.71
N PRO A 83 -13.85 -3.97 4.77
CA PRO A 83 -13.66 -3.21 6.02
C PRO A 83 -12.40 -3.63 6.81
N ALA A 84 -12.00 -4.89 6.74
CA ALA A 84 -10.85 -5.39 7.51
C ALA A 84 -9.51 -4.84 7.01
N LEU A 85 -9.30 -4.79 5.69
CA LEU A 85 -8.11 -4.18 5.11
C LEU A 85 -8.13 -2.66 5.26
N LEU A 86 -9.30 -2.03 5.06
CA LEU A 86 -9.45 -0.60 5.24
C LEU A 86 -9.05 -0.16 6.66
N ALA A 87 -9.48 -0.90 7.69
CA ALA A 87 -9.09 -0.63 9.07
C ALA A 87 -7.57 -0.70 9.29
N LYS A 88 -6.88 -1.67 8.66
CA LYS A 88 -5.41 -1.76 8.75
C LYS A 88 -4.71 -0.60 8.03
N MET A 89 -5.24 -0.19 6.88
CA MET A 89 -4.73 0.97 6.14
C MET A 89 -4.89 2.25 6.94
N ASP A 90 -6.03 2.43 7.61
CA ASP A 90 -6.31 3.59 8.47
C ASP A 90 -5.38 3.67 9.69
N VAL A 91 -4.90 2.55 10.24
CA VAL A 91 -3.93 2.52 11.34
C VAL A 91 -2.56 3.07 10.93
N ILE A 92 -2.22 2.98 9.63
CA ILE A 92 -0.93 3.39 9.06
C ILE A 92 -1.03 4.78 8.38
N ARG A 93 -2.24 5.33 8.22
CA ARG A 93 -2.53 6.62 7.59
C ARG A 93 -2.18 7.82 8.47
#